data_AF-A0A2V2AXP6-F1
#
_entry.id   AF-A0A2V2AXP6-F1
#
_cell.length_a   1.000
_cell.length_b   1.000
_cell.length_c   1.000
_cell.angle_alpha   90.00
_cell.angle_beta   90.00
_cell.angle_gamma   90.00
#
_symmetry.space_group_name_H-M   'P 1'
#
loop_
_entity.id
_entity.type
_entity.pdbx_description
1 polymer ?
#
loop_
_entity_poly.entity_id
_entity_poly.type
_entity_poly.pdbx_seq_one_letter_code
_entity_poly.pdbx_strand_id
1 'polypeptide(L)'
;MSRRTDNHHRAASICREATGLPHRTCLGWAEAGLITRSRPVPEPEDEAQRALESLLVAELADGLREHERRDGALLGFTSARPARVGLTLALHPALADRVLATVLPRIDERHGGLRGVPGLRIVATGGSWALNQLQGRATVALVHPDPDWRPLLPEHGDGLMQVWRRDGHRLHPAEAAELTGRAGSGGDPGSVRAQDWLNSRLLRRPGLLGAAGAVHGSANVYTHGGGDVVVEWCCGVERDELERRLRRSGLAKRPDRIAERLRDQPWFPGEIAMGGAFVTLRRGPCYAPHPTARRAH
;
A
#
# COMPACT_ATOMS: atom_id res chain seq x y z
N MET A 1 33.31 -5.45 16.19
CA MET A 1 32.07 -6.07 15.65
C MET A 1 32.39 -6.82 14.37
N SER A 2 31.90 -8.05 14.19
CA SER A 2 32.13 -8.81 12.94
C SER A 2 31.38 -8.16 11.76
N ARG A 3 31.91 -8.29 10.53
CA ARG A 3 31.23 -7.81 9.30
C ARG A 3 29.81 -8.38 9.13
N ARG A 4 29.57 -9.60 9.63
CA ARG A 4 28.26 -10.26 9.59
C ARG A 4 27.26 -9.58 10.52
N THR A 5 27.67 -9.26 11.74
CA THR A 5 26.86 -8.53 12.73
C THR A 5 26.49 -7.14 12.21
N ASP A 6 27.45 -6.43 11.61
CA ASP A 6 27.22 -5.11 10.98
C ASP A 6 26.19 -5.21 9.82
N ASN A 7 26.28 -6.24 8.98
CA ASN A 7 25.31 -6.45 7.89
C ASN A 7 23.88 -6.71 8.40
N HIS A 8 23.71 -7.43 9.52
CA HIS A 8 22.39 -7.66 10.12
C HIS A 8 21.78 -6.36 10.63
N HIS A 9 22.55 -5.54 11.36
CA HIS A 9 22.08 -4.25 11.86
C HIS A 9 21.72 -3.26 10.74
N ARG A 10 22.46 -3.27 9.64
CA ARG A 10 22.14 -2.46 8.46
C ARG A 10 20.84 -2.91 7.80
N ALA A 11 20.64 -4.22 7.61
CA ALA A 11 19.39 -4.76 7.09
C ALA A 11 18.20 -4.43 8.01
N ALA A 12 18.41 -4.56 9.32
CA ALA A 12 17.40 -4.26 10.34
C ALA A 12 17.00 -2.79 10.35
N SER A 13 17.97 -1.87 10.21
CA SER A 13 17.70 -0.43 10.10
C SER A 13 16.88 -0.08 8.87
N ILE A 14 17.22 -0.62 7.70
CA ILE A 14 16.45 -0.40 6.46
C ILE A 14 15.04 -0.99 6.57
N CYS A 15 14.91 -2.19 7.13
CA CYS A 15 13.62 -2.83 7.41
C CYS A 15 12.74 -1.98 8.32
N ARG A 16 13.29 -1.50 9.44
CA ARG A 16 12.57 -0.68 10.42
C ARG A 16 12.02 0.59 9.77
N GLU A 17 12.87 1.29 9.03
CA GLU A 17 12.49 2.51 8.32
C GLU A 17 11.42 2.24 7.26
N ALA A 18 11.60 1.18 6.46
CA ALA A 18 10.65 0.75 5.45
C ALA A 18 9.27 0.42 6.03
N THR A 19 9.24 -0.46 7.01
CA THR A 19 8.01 -1.13 7.46
C THR A 19 7.32 -0.44 8.62
N GLY A 20 7.98 0.46 9.34
CA GLY A 20 7.49 1.01 10.60
C GLY A 20 7.60 0.05 11.80
N LEU A 21 8.17 -1.15 11.61
CA LEU A 21 8.32 -2.13 12.69
C LEU A 21 9.45 -1.74 13.68
N PRO A 22 9.41 -2.24 14.93
CA PRO A 22 10.52 -2.09 15.86
C PRO A 22 11.83 -2.70 15.34
N HIS A 23 12.96 -2.02 15.59
CA HIS A 23 14.29 -2.50 15.17
C HIS A 23 14.59 -3.92 15.66
N ARG A 24 14.20 -4.26 16.89
CA ARG A 24 14.36 -5.61 17.47
C ARG A 24 13.73 -6.71 16.61
N THR A 25 12.56 -6.45 16.03
CA THR A 25 11.84 -7.40 15.18
C THR A 25 12.60 -7.62 13.88
N CYS A 26 13.01 -6.52 13.23
CA CYS A 26 13.80 -6.57 12.00
C CYS A 26 15.19 -7.19 12.22
N LEU A 27 15.82 -6.99 13.38
CA LEU A 27 17.10 -7.61 13.71
C LEU A 27 16.97 -9.12 13.83
N GLY A 28 15.94 -9.61 14.54
CA GLY A 28 15.65 -11.04 14.60
C GLY A 28 15.41 -11.66 13.22
N TRP A 29 14.74 -10.94 12.31
CA TRP A 29 14.58 -11.39 10.91
C TRP A 29 15.90 -11.43 10.14
N ALA A 30 16.79 -10.47 10.35
CA ALA A 30 18.10 -10.45 9.70
C ALA A 30 18.99 -11.61 10.21
N GLU A 31 18.98 -11.86 11.52
CA GLU A 31 19.70 -12.97 12.14
C GLU A 31 19.18 -14.34 11.68
N ALA A 32 17.87 -14.47 11.47
CA ALA A 32 17.23 -15.65 10.91
C ALA A 32 17.38 -15.78 9.37
N GLY A 33 18.04 -14.82 8.70
CA GLY A 33 18.23 -14.83 7.25
C GLY A 33 16.98 -14.56 6.42
N LEU A 34 15.90 -14.07 7.04
CA LEU A 34 14.65 -13.73 6.35
C LEU A 34 14.76 -12.42 5.54
N ILE A 35 15.66 -11.54 5.98
CA ILE A 35 15.99 -10.29 5.29
C ILE A 35 17.50 -10.16 5.14
N THR A 36 17.92 -9.44 4.10
CA THR A 36 19.32 -9.07 3.88
C THR A 36 19.42 -7.62 3.48
N ARG A 37 20.63 -7.06 3.40
CA ARG A 37 20.83 -5.69 2.91
C ARG A 37 20.25 -5.45 1.51
N SER A 38 20.25 -6.47 0.64
CA SER A 38 19.74 -6.37 -0.74
C SER A 38 18.29 -6.82 -0.88
N ARG A 39 17.69 -7.34 0.20
CA ARG A 39 16.27 -7.72 0.34
C ARG A 39 15.81 -7.42 1.77
N PRO A 40 15.71 -6.14 2.15
CA PRO A 40 15.51 -5.76 3.56
C PRO A 40 14.05 -5.89 4.01
N VAL A 41 13.10 -6.04 3.09
CA VAL A 41 11.68 -6.26 3.38
C VAL A 41 11.26 -7.58 2.75
N PRO A 42 10.63 -8.51 3.49
CA PRO A 42 10.14 -9.76 2.92
C PRO A 42 9.10 -9.53 1.82
N GLU A 43 9.22 -10.30 0.76
CA GLU A 43 8.33 -10.28 -0.40
C GLU A 43 7.29 -11.40 -0.31
N PRO A 44 6.09 -11.21 -0.85
CA PRO A 44 5.12 -12.31 -0.97
C PRO A 44 5.62 -13.35 -1.98
N GLU A 45 5.56 -14.62 -1.59
CA GLU A 45 5.92 -15.74 -2.48
C GLU A 45 4.84 -15.95 -3.55
N ASP A 46 3.57 -15.85 -3.16
CA ASP A 46 2.40 -16.15 -3.98
C ASP A 46 1.97 -14.98 -4.90
N GLU A 47 1.51 -15.30 -6.11
CA GLU A 47 1.04 -14.33 -7.10
C GLU A 47 -0.34 -13.75 -6.73
N ALA A 48 -1.25 -14.58 -6.19
CA ALA A 48 -2.55 -14.08 -5.75
C ALA A 48 -2.40 -13.10 -4.57
N GLN A 49 -1.48 -13.38 -3.64
CA GLN A 49 -1.14 -12.42 -2.57
C GLN A 49 -0.62 -11.08 -3.13
N ARG A 50 0.28 -11.09 -4.12
CA ARG A 50 0.74 -9.84 -4.77
C ARG A 50 -0.39 -9.09 -5.45
N ALA A 51 -1.23 -9.81 -6.20
CA ALA A 51 -2.35 -9.23 -6.90
C ALA A 51 -3.38 -8.61 -5.93
N LEU A 52 -3.64 -9.25 -4.79
CA LEU A 52 -4.48 -8.70 -3.72
C LEU A 52 -3.88 -7.42 -3.14
N GLU A 53 -2.59 -7.45 -2.75
CA GLU A 53 -1.92 -6.27 -2.21
C GLU A 53 -1.90 -5.11 -3.21
N SER A 54 -1.76 -5.41 -4.50
CA SER A 54 -1.82 -4.44 -5.58
C SER A 54 -3.18 -3.77 -5.73
N LEU A 55 -4.26 -4.56 -5.68
CA LEU A 55 -5.64 -4.04 -5.70
C LEU A 55 -5.92 -3.17 -4.48
N LEU A 56 -5.43 -3.57 -3.30
CA LEU A 56 -5.55 -2.76 -2.09
C LEU A 56 -4.87 -1.40 -2.28
N VAL A 57 -3.67 -1.34 -2.86
CA VAL A 57 -3.01 -0.06 -3.15
C VAL A 57 -3.82 0.79 -4.10
N ALA A 58 -4.32 0.21 -5.20
CA ALA A 58 -5.09 0.96 -6.20
C ALA A 58 -6.36 1.59 -5.57
N GLU A 59 -7.15 0.79 -4.85
CA GLU A 59 -8.37 1.26 -4.21
C GLU A 59 -8.08 2.28 -3.10
N LEU A 60 -7.05 2.06 -2.29
CA LEU A 60 -6.69 2.97 -1.20
C LEU A 60 -6.09 4.28 -1.69
N ALA A 61 -5.31 4.23 -2.77
CA ALA A 61 -4.76 5.42 -3.39
C ALA A 61 -5.90 6.39 -3.76
N ASP A 62 -6.87 5.93 -4.55
CA ASP A 62 -7.94 6.83 -4.98
C ASP A 62 -9.01 7.06 -3.91
N GLY A 63 -9.38 6.04 -3.13
CA GLY A 63 -10.46 6.15 -2.14
C GLY A 63 -10.08 6.92 -0.87
N LEU A 64 -8.79 7.02 -0.54
CA LEU A 64 -8.32 7.89 0.53
C LEU A 64 -7.85 9.25 0.03
N ARG A 65 -7.96 9.55 -1.27
CA ARG A 65 -7.47 10.80 -1.88
C ARG A 65 -8.21 12.04 -1.36
N GLU A 66 -7.71 12.60 -0.27
CA GLU A 66 -8.13 13.89 0.28
C GLU A 66 -6.96 14.73 0.78
N HIS A 67 -7.11 16.05 0.69
CA HIS A 67 -6.09 17.07 1.05
C HIS A 67 -5.88 17.24 2.56
N GLU A 68 -6.51 16.40 3.39
CA GLU A 68 -6.43 16.49 4.84
C GLU A 68 -5.16 15.84 5.39
N ARG A 69 -4.80 16.22 6.62
CA ARG A 69 -3.60 15.70 7.31
C ARG A 69 -3.79 14.22 7.63
N ARG A 70 -2.90 13.36 7.11
CA ARG A 70 -2.97 11.91 7.32
C ARG A 70 -1.94 11.37 8.31
N ASP A 71 -1.24 12.24 9.06
CA ASP A 71 -0.20 11.86 10.05
C ASP A 71 0.76 10.76 9.56
N GLY A 72 1.14 10.80 8.27
CA GLY A 72 1.99 9.80 7.64
C GLY A 72 1.33 8.46 7.24
N ALA A 73 0.03 8.24 7.49
CA ALA A 73 -0.69 7.06 7.05
C ALA A 73 -1.32 7.24 5.65
N LEU A 74 -0.49 7.40 4.62
CA LEU A 74 -0.96 7.75 3.27
C LEU A 74 -1.94 6.74 2.66
N LEU A 75 -1.72 5.45 2.92
CA LEU A 75 -2.61 4.34 2.55
C LEU A 75 -3.46 3.85 3.75
N GLY A 76 -3.52 4.63 4.83
CA GLY A 76 -4.27 4.28 6.04
C GLY A 76 -3.56 3.31 7.01
N PHE A 77 -2.29 3.00 6.77
CA PHE A 77 -1.49 2.10 7.61
C PHE A 77 -0.24 2.78 8.17
N THR A 78 0.11 2.43 9.41
CA THR A 78 1.29 2.96 10.12
C THR A 78 2.46 2.00 10.12
N SER A 79 2.19 0.69 10.05
CA SER A 79 3.22 -0.32 9.90
C SER A 79 2.75 -1.54 9.11
N ALA A 80 3.70 -2.26 8.55
CA ALA A 80 3.47 -3.50 7.83
C ALA A 80 4.37 -4.58 8.43
N ARG A 81 3.79 -5.73 8.76
CA ARG A 81 4.53 -6.95 9.11
C ARG A 81 4.37 -7.98 7.99
N PRO A 82 5.27 -7.95 6.99
CA PRO A 82 5.40 -9.01 6.01
C PRO A 82 5.58 -10.39 6.64
N ALA A 83 4.86 -11.37 6.13
CA ALA A 83 5.16 -12.79 6.32
C ALA A 83 5.43 -13.43 4.95
N ARG A 84 5.90 -14.69 4.95
CA ARG A 84 5.99 -15.49 3.71
C ARG A 84 4.61 -15.72 3.10
N VAL A 85 3.64 -16.01 3.97
CA VAL A 85 2.23 -16.20 3.62
C VAL A 85 1.45 -15.06 4.26
N GLY A 86 0.94 -14.15 3.43
CA GLY A 86 0.14 -13.01 3.88
C GLY A 86 0.94 -11.77 4.30
N LEU A 87 0.18 -10.82 4.84
CA LEU A 87 0.66 -9.52 5.29
C LEU A 87 -0.19 -9.09 6.49
N THR A 88 0.44 -8.57 7.55
CA THR A 88 -0.29 -7.87 8.61
C THR A 88 -0.08 -6.37 8.47
N LEU A 89 -1.15 -5.59 8.50
CA LEU A 89 -1.11 -4.14 8.43
C LEU A 89 -1.66 -3.54 9.73
N ALA A 90 -0.91 -2.61 10.32
CA ALA A 90 -1.40 -1.83 11.44
C ALA A 90 -2.17 -0.62 10.92
N LEU A 91 -3.46 -0.54 11.23
CA LEU A 91 -4.34 0.55 10.84
C LEU A 91 -3.95 1.85 11.57
N HIS A 92 -4.07 2.97 10.86
CA HIS A 92 -4.11 4.26 11.50
C HIS A 92 -5.48 4.47 12.15
N PRO A 93 -5.57 4.80 13.46
CA PRO A 93 -6.84 4.79 14.18
C PRO A 93 -7.92 5.68 13.54
N ALA A 94 -7.56 6.91 13.14
CA ALA A 94 -8.52 7.83 12.53
C ALA A 94 -8.95 7.43 11.09
N LEU A 95 -8.23 6.52 10.44
CA LEU A 95 -8.52 6.10 9.06
C LEU A 95 -9.05 4.66 9.00
N ALA A 96 -9.15 3.96 10.13
CA ALA A 96 -9.41 2.52 10.17
C ALA A 96 -10.73 2.14 9.50
N ASP A 97 -11.82 2.81 9.86
CA ASP A 97 -13.15 2.58 9.28
C ASP A 97 -13.18 2.94 7.79
N ARG A 98 -12.51 4.05 7.44
CA ARG A 98 -12.43 4.53 6.07
C ARG A 98 -11.64 3.58 5.16
N VAL A 99 -10.52 3.04 5.64
CA VAL A 99 -9.74 2.02 4.93
C VAL A 99 -10.65 0.85 4.55
N LEU A 100 -11.43 0.34 5.50
CA LEU A 100 -12.34 -0.77 5.24
C LEU A 100 -13.50 -0.39 4.32
N ALA A 101 -14.12 0.77 4.55
CA ALA A 101 -15.19 1.27 3.70
C ALA A 101 -14.73 1.44 2.25
N THR A 102 -13.47 1.85 2.04
CA THR A 102 -12.85 1.99 0.72
C THR A 102 -12.64 0.63 0.05
N VAL A 103 -11.98 -0.31 0.72
CA VAL A 103 -11.53 -1.57 0.08
C VAL A 103 -12.60 -2.64 -0.01
N LEU A 104 -13.67 -2.58 0.80
CA LEU A 104 -14.70 -3.61 0.75
C LEU A 104 -15.65 -3.39 -0.45
N PRO A 105 -15.90 -4.44 -1.25
CA PRO A 105 -16.58 -4.29 -2.54
C PRO A 105 -18.05 -3.90 -2.38
N ARG A 106 -18.45 -2.85 -3.09
CA ARG A 106 -19.80 -2.29 -3.08
C ARG A 106 -20.20 -1.77 -4.45
N ILE A 107 -21.48 -1.89 -4.80
CA ILE A 107 -22.04 -1.14 -5.93
C ILE A 107 -22.34 0.27 -5.45
N ASP A 108 -21.87 1.26 -6.20
CA ASP A 108 -22.09 2.68 -5.95
C ASP A 108 -22.79 3.27 -7.18
N GLU A 109 -24.08 3.57 -7.04
CA GLU A 109 -24.91 4.13 -8.12
C GLU A 109 -24.41 5.49 -8.61
N ARG A 110 -23.83 6.31 -7.71
CA ARG A 110 -23.27 7.62 -8.08
C ARG A 110 -21.98 7.47 -8.87
N HIS A 111 -21.22 6.41 -8.59
CA HIS A 111 -20.07 6.04 -9.42
C HIS A 111 -20.48 5.40 -10.75
N GLY A 112 -21.64 4.74 -10.77
CA GLY A 112 -22.11 3.95 -11.90
C GLY A 112 -21.50 2.56 -11.98
N GLY A 113 -20.99 1.99 -10.87
CA GLY A 113 -20.28 0.71 -10.92
C GLY A 113 -19.82 0.15 -9.58
N LEU A 114 -18.94 -0.85 -9.66
CA LEU A 114 -18.29 -1.45 -8.49
C LEU A 114 -17.20 -0.51 -7.96
N ARG A 115 -17.11 -0.40 -6.63
CA ARG A 115 -16.01 0.20 -5.87
C ARG A 115 -15.40 -0.85 -4.96
N GLY A 116 -14.15 -0.65 -4.56
CA GLY A 116 -13.46 -1.55 -3.64
C GLY A 116 -12.89 -2.78 -4.34
N VAL A 117 -12.16 -3.59 -3.60
CA VAL A 117 -11.42 -4.73 -4.14
C VAL A 117 -12.40 -5.88 -4.44
N PRO A 118 -12.53 -6.31 -5.71
CA PRO A 118 -13.42 -7.40 -6.07
C PRO A 118 -13.06 -8.71 -5.35
N GLY A 119 -14.06 -9.39 -4.80
CA GLY A 119 -13.89 -10.68 -4.11
C GLY A 119 -13.28 -10.59 -2.72
N LEU A 120 -13.07 -9.38 -2.19
CA LEU A 120 -12.57 -9.18 -0.84
C LEU A 120 -13.68 -9.38 0.20
N ARG A 121 -13.38 -10.10 1.27
CA ARG A 121 -14.28 -10.31 2.41
C ARG A 121 -13.57 -10.00 3.71
N ILE A 122 -14.29 -9.45 4.67
CA ILE A 122 -13.78 -9.19 6.02
C ILE A 122 -14.24 -10.28 6.99
N VAL A 123 -13.33 -10.80 7.80
CA VAL A 123 -13.59 -11.84 8.81
C VAL A 123 -12.97 -11.43 10.14
N ALA A 124 -13.69 -11.63 11.24
CA ALA A 124 -13.15 -11.42 12.59
C ALA A 124 -12.22 -12.58 12.98
N THR A 125 -11.06 -12.28 13.56
CA THR A 125 -10.06 -13.26 13.98
C THR A 125 -9.59 -12.96 15.40
N GLY A 126 -10.36 -13.39 16.41
CA GLY A 126 -9.92 -13.41 17.82
C GLY A 126 -9.32 -12.09 18.35
N GLY A 127 -9.95 -10.96 18.06
CA GLY A 127 -9.48 -9.62 18.47
C GLY A 127 -8.80 -8.79 17.37
N SER A 128 -8.67 -9.35 16.16
CA SER A 128 -8.27 -8.62 14.96
C SER A 128 -9.22 -8.89 13.80
N TRP A 129 -8.93 -8.30 12.65
CA TRP A 129 -9.71 -8.51 11.42
C TRP A 129 -8.81 -9.06 10.32
N ALA A 130 -9.38 -9.81 9.38
CA ALA A 130 -8.67 -10.29 8.20
C ALA A 130 -9.47 -9.96 6.94
N LEU A 131 -8.76 -9.51 5.91
CA LEU A 131 -9.26 -9.33 4.56
C LEU A 131 -8.85 -10.55 3.74
N ASN A 132 -9.83 -11.33 3.30
CA ASN A 132 -9.63 -12.57 2.56
C ASN A 132 -10.12 -12.43 1.12
N GLN A 133 -9.33 -12.91 0.17
CA GLN A 133 -9.77 -13.02 -1.22
C GLN A 133 -10.56 -14.32 -1.40
N LEU A 134 -11.80 -14.24 -1.93
CA LEU A 134 -12.67 -15.42 -2.12
C LEU A 134 -12.10 -16.49 -3.06
N GLN A 135 -11.41 -16.09 -4.13
CA GLN A 135 -10.91 -17.00 -5.16
C GLN A 135 -9.49 -17.55 -4.87
N GLY A 136 -8.94 -17.32 -3.68
CA GLY A 136 -7.57 -17.67 -3.38
C GLY A 136 -7.30 -17.87 -1.89
N ARG A 137 -6.01 -18.03 -1.55
CA ARG A 137 -5.53 -18.08 -0.17
C ARG A 137 -4.91 -16.76 0.29
N ALA A 138 -5.02 -15.73 -0.55
CA ALA A 138 -4.48 -14.41 -0.26
C ALA A 138 -5.25 -13.78 0.91
N THR A 139 -4.49 -13.28 1.88
CA THR A 139 -5.04 -12.71 3.10
C THR A 139 -4.20 -11.55 3.60
N VAL A 140 -4.87 -10.55 4.17
CA VAL A 140 -4.25 -9.44 4.88
C VAL A 140 -4.88 -9.32 6.26
N ALA A 141 -4.09 -9.57 7.29
CA ALA A 141 -4.51 -9.32 8.66
C ALA A 141 -4.44 -7.83 8.97
N LEU A 142 -5.43 -7.31 9.69
CA LEU A 142 -5.54 -5.92 10.10
C LEU A 142 -5.49 -5.85 11.63
N VAL A 143 -4.59 -5.02 12.14
CA VAL A 143 -4.43 -4.77 13.56
C VAL A 143 -4.78 -3.32 13.84
N HIS A 144 -5.70 -3.10 14.77
CA HIS A 144 -6.03 -1.78 15.27
C HIS A 144 -5.36 -1.57 16.65
N PRO A 145 -4.90 -0.36 17.00
CA PRO A 145 -4.27 -0.11 18.30
C PRO A 145 -5.23 -0.28 19.49
N ASP A 146 -6.52 0.00 19.28
CA ASP A 146 -7.58 -0.36 20.24
C ASP A 146 -8.04 -1.82 19.97
N PRO A 147 -7.89 -2.74 20.94
CA PRO A 147 -8.29 -4.15 20.80
C PRO A 147 -9.81 -4.35 20.76
N ASP A 148 -10.58 -3.39 21.27
CA ASP A 148 -12.04 -3.44 21.28
C ASP A 148 -12.66 -2.77 20.06
N TRP A 149 -11.83 -2.20 19.18
CA TRP A 149 -12.29 -1.58 17.95
C TRP A 149 -13.13 -2.55 17.11
N ARG A 150 -14.28 -2.04 16.66
CA ARG A 150 -15.17 -2.69 15.71
C ARG A 150 -15.38 -1.73 14.55
N PRO A 151 -15.25 -2.20 13.30
CA PRO A 151 -15.31 -1.33 12.16
C PRO A 151 -16.70 -0.76 11.97
N LEU A 152 -16.80 0.55 11.90
CA LEU A 152 -18.02 1.27 11.55
C LEU A 152 -18.11 1.39 10.03
N LEU A 153 -18.70 0.35 9.42
CA LEU A 153 -18.87 0.31 7.97
C LEU A 153 -20.19 0.98 7.58
N PRO A 154 -20.24 1.73 6.46
CA PRO A 154 -21.50 2.27 5.94
C PRO A 154 -22.55 1.16 5.90
N GLU A 155 -23.81 1.48 6.19
CA GLU A 155 -24.92 0.52 6.03
C GLU A 155 -25.42 0.51 4.58
N HIS A 156 -26.35 -0.40 4.26
CA HIS A 156 -27.01 -0.35 2.96
C HIS A 156 -27.90 0.90 2.92
N GLY A 157 -27.79 1.71 1.87
CA GLY A 157 -28.53 2.97 1.75
C GLY A 157 -27.89 3.94 0.75
N ASP A 158 -28.63 4.97 0.35
CA ASP A 158 -28.16 6.08 -0.49
C ASP A 158 -27.48 5.69 -1.81
N GLY A 159 -27.93 4.60 -2.44
CA GLY A 159 -27.36 4.09 -3.69
C GLY A 159 -26.11 3.22 -3.51
N LEU A 160 -25.82 2.78 -2.27
CA LEU A 160 -24.75 1.82 -1.96
C LEU A 160 -25.31 0.43 -1.66
N MET A 161 -24.78 -0.58 -2.37
CA MET A 161 -25.05 -1.99 -2.10
C MET A 161 -23.77 -2.71 -1.67
N GLN A 162 -23.72 -3.24 -0.45
CA GLN A 162 -22.53 -3.94 0.07
C GLN A 162 -22.50 -5.38 -0.41
N VAL A 163 -21.85 -5.56 -1.55
CA VAL A 163 -21.69 -6.87 -2.18
C VAL A 163 -20.95 -7.84 -1.27
N TRP A 164 -19.91 -7.36 -0.57
CA TRP A 164 -19.13 -8.19 0.36
C TRP A 164 -19.96 -8.84 1.47
N ARG A 165 -21.05 -8.19 1.90
CA ARG A 165 -21.94 -8.69 2.96
C ARG A 165 -23.04 -9.57 2.37
N ARG A 166 -23.65 -9.14 1.27
CA ARG A 166 -24.76 -9.86 0.61
C ARG A 166 -24.33 -11.18 -0.01
N ASP A 167 -23.18 -11.19 -0.67
CA ASP A 167 -22.60 -12.36 -1.32
C ASP A 167 -21.33 -12.81 -0.55
N GLY A 168 -21.48 -13.04 0.75
CA GLY A 168 -20.36 -13.32 1.66
C GLY A 168 -19.47 -14.52 1.27
N HIS A 169 -19.99 -15.46 0.50
CA HIS A 169 -19.31 -16.71 0.12
C HIS A 169 -19.11 -16.90 -1.39
N ARG A 170 -19.54 -15.95 -2.22
CA ARG A 170 -19.45 -16.04 -3.68
C ARG A 170 -19.20 -14.67 -4.30
N LEU A 171 -18.68 -14.64 -5.51
CA LEU A 171 -18.58 -13.39 -6.25
C LEU A 171 -19.95 -12.96 -6.77
N HIS A 172 -20.24 -11.68 -6.66
CA HIS A 172 -21.29 -11.04 -7.43
C HIS A 172 -20.87 -10.90 -8.91
N PRO A 173 -21.81 -10.89 -9.87
CA PRO A 173 -21.48 -10.74 -11.29
C PRO A 173 -20.61 -9.52 -11.61
N ALA A 174 -20.85 -8.38 -10.94
CA ALA A 174 -20.02 -7.18 -11.08
C ALA A 174 -18.57 -7.40 -10.61
N GLU A 175 -18.36 -8.11 -9.50
CA GLU A 175 -17.00 -8.45 -9.03
C GLU A 175 -16.30 -9.38 -10.03
N ALA A 176 -17.01 -10.37 -10.56
CA ALA A 176 -16.48 -11.29 -11.56
C ALA A 176 -16.12 -10.59 -12.88
N ALA A 177 -16.95 -9.63 -13.31
CA ALA A 177 -16.71 -8.82 -14.50
C ALA A 177 -15.45 -7.95 -14.35
N GLU A 178 -15.26 -7.29 -13.20
CA GLU A 178 -14.05 -6.49 -12.92
C GLU A 178 -12.78 -7.35 -12.87
N LEU A 179 -12.82 -8.51 -12.23
CA LEU A 179 -11.68 -9.44 -12.19
C LEU A 179 -11.31 -9.95 -13.60
N THR A 180 -12.31 -10.24 -14.42
CA THR A 180 -12.11 -10.65 -15.82
C THR A 180 -11.59 -9.49 -16.66
N GLY A 181 -12.15 -8.29 -16.44
CA GLY A 181 -11.73 -7.04 -17.06
C GLY A 181 -10.25 -6.80 -16.81
N ARG A 182 -9.78 -6.91 -15.57
CA ARG A 182 -8.35 -6.78 -15.24
C ARG A 182 -7.45 -7.78 -15.96
N ALA A 183 -7.93 -9.01 -16.16
CA ALA A 183 -7.20 -10.02 -16.92
C ALA A 183 -7.23 -9.78 -18.44
N GLY A 184 -8.27 -9.10 -18.94
CA GLY A 184 -8.53 -8.86 -20.37
C GLY A 184 -8.32 -7.43 -20.86
N SER A 185 -8.05 -6.46 -19.98
CA SER A 185 -8.02 -5.03 -20.27
C SER A 185 -6.73 -4.61 -20.98
N GLY A 186 -6.39 -5.24 -22.10
CA GLY A 186 -5.44 -4.80 -23.14
C GLY A 186 -4.00 -4.44 -22.73
N GLY A 187 -3.70 -4.42 -21.43
CA GLY A 187 -2.39 -4.21 -20.86
C GLY A 187 -1.59 -5.46 -21.11
N ASP A 188 -0.38 -5.28 -21.63
CA ASP A 188 0.56 -6.38 -21.77
C ASP A 188 0.71 -7.10 -20.40
N PRO A 189 0.48 -8.43 -20.32
CA PRO A 189 0.49 -9.18 -19.07
C PRO A 189 1.75 -8.98 -18.21
N GLY A 190 2.91 -8.69 -18.83
CA GLY A 190 4.12 -8.38 -18.08
C GLY A 190 4.07 -7.05 -17.33
N SER A 191 3.32 -6.05 -17.82
CA SER A 191 3.12 -4.77 -17.14
C SER A 191 2.21 -4.93 -15.93
N VAL A 192 1.15 -5.75 -16.01
CA VAL A 192 0.26 -6.03 -14.87
C VAL A 192 1.04 -6.71 -13.74
N ARG A 193 1.85 -7.72 -14.07
CA ARG A 193 2.71 -8.38 -13.09
C ARG A 193 3.70 -7.41 -12.46
N ALA A 194 4.30 -6.53 -13.24
CA ALA A 194 5.23 -5.55 -12.72
C ALA A 194 4.54 -4.53 -11.80
N GLN A 195 3.32 -4.11 -12.15
CA GLN A 195 2.48 -3.28 -11.28
C GLN A 195 2.19 -3.98 -9.96
N ASP A 196 1.82 -5.27 -10.00
CA ASP A 196 1.55 -6.06 -8.79
C ASP A 196 2.75 -6.10 -7.85
N TRP A 197 3.96 -6.25 -8.40
CA TRP A 197 5.19 -6.20 -7.64
C TRP A 197 5.46 -4.81 -7.05
N LEU A 198 5.32 -3.74 -7.83
CA LEU A 198 5.56 -2.38 -7.34
C LEU A 198 4.56 -2.02 -6.23
N ASN A 199 3.28 -2.24 -6.46
CA ASN A 199 2.21 -1.90 -5.51
C ASN A 199 2.29 -2.75 -4.25
N SER A 200 2.50 -4.06 -4.37
CA SER A 200 2.70 -4.94 -3.21
C SER A 200 3.88 -4.47 -2.35
N ARG A 201 5.01 -4.14 -2.99
CA ARG A 201 6.17 -3.63 -2.26
C ARG A 201 5.90 -2.26 -1.65
N LEU A 202 5.14 -1.39 -2.32
CA LEU A 202 4.75 -0.09 -1.79
C LEU A 202 3.89 -0.23 -0.53
N LEU A 203 2.89 -1.12 -0.55
CA LEU A 203 2.02 -1.44 0.60
C LEU A 203 2.80 -1.93 1.82
N ARG A 204 3.90 -2.67 1.57
CA ARG A 204 4.79 -3.19 2.62
C ARG A 204 5.76 -2.14 3.17
N ARG A 205 5.69 -0.88 2.71
CA ARG A 205 6.60 0.21 3.09
C ARG A 205 5.91 1.45 3.72
N PRO A 206 4.94 1.28 4.64
CA PRO A 206 4.22 2.41 5.21
C PRO A 206 5.12 3.36 6.00
N GLY A 207 6.21 2.89 6.61
CA GLY A 207 7.14 3.74 7.35
C GLY A 207 7.84 4.77 6.45
N LEU A 208 8.19 4.39 5.21
CA LEU A 208 8.77 5.33 4.25
C LEU A 208 7.72 6.26 3.63
N LEU A 209 6.53 5.74 3.32
CA LEU A 209 5.43 6.58 2.86
C LEU A 209 5.03 7.62 3.91
N GLY A 210 5.10 7.26 5.19
CA GLY A 210 4.80 8.18 6.27
C GLY A 210 5.76 9.34 6.40
N ALA A 211 7.02 9.19 5.98
CA ALA A 211 7.95 10.31 5.93
C ALA A 211 7.50 11.43 4.98
N ALA A 212 6.72 11.11 3.94
CA ALA A 212 6.13 12.10 3.04
C ALA A 212 4.92 12.82 3.66
N GLY A 213 4.25 12.23 4.65
CA GLY A 213 3.05 12.78 5.30
C GLY A 213 3.23 13.31 6.72
N ALA A 214 4.45 13.31 7.29
CA ALA A 214 4.67 13.44 8.72
C ALA A 214 4.64 14.86 9.31
N VAL A 215 4.73 15.92 8.49
CA VAL A 215 5.11 17.25 9.00
C VAL A 215 3.92 18.19 9.27
N HIS A 216 3.04 18.46 8.29
CA HIS A 216 1.77 19.19 8.48
C HIS A 216 1.02 19.47 7.15
N GLY A 217 1.42 18.82 6.07
CA GLY A 217 1.07 19.19 4.70
C GLY A 217 0.09 18.23 4.02
N SER A 218 -0.48 18.69 2.90
CA SER A 218 -1.18 17.84 1.95
C SER A 218 -0.22 16.76 1.45
N ALA A 219 -0.58 15.50 1.68
CA ALA A 219 0.09 14.36 1.11
C ALA A 219 -0.96 13.39 0.57
N ASN A 220 -0.81 13.01 -0.69
CA ASN A 220 -1.75 12.22 -1.45
C ASN A 220 -1.04 11.02 -2.07
N VAL A 221 -1.78 9.94 -2.15
CA VAL A 221 -1.50 8.84 -3.07
C VAL A 221 -2.71 8.79 -4.00
N TYR A 222 -2.51 8.53 -5.28
CA TYR A 222 -3.58 8.34 -6.27
C TYR A 222 -3.06 7.50 -7.43
N THR A 223 -3.96 6.89 -8.20
CA THR A 223 -3.56 6.17 -9.42
C THR A 223 -3.67 7.06 -10.66
N HIS A 224 -2.82 6.79 -11.65
CA HIS A 224 -2.94 7.32 -13.00
C HIS A 224 -3.27 6.17 -13.97
N GLY A 225 -3.71 6.49 -15.18
CA GLY A 225 -4.16 5.50 -16.16
C GLY A 225 -3.21 4.31 -16.30
N GLY A 226 -3.73 3.09 -16.14
CA GLY A 226 -2.95 1.85 -16.11
C GLY A 226 -2.62 1.30 -14.71
N GLY A 227 -2.96 2.03 -13.64
CA GLY A 227 -2.73 1.60 -12.25
C GLY A 227 -1.39 2.04 -11.66
N ASP A 228 -0.64 2.87 -12.38
CA ASP A 228 0.58 3.52 -11.90
C ASP A 228 0.26 4.41 -10.70
N VAL A 229 1.11 4.37 -9.67
CA VAL A 229 0.84 5.07 -8.40
C VAL A 229 1.63 6.37 -8.33
N VAL A 230 0.97 7.47 -8.00
CA VAL A 230 1.62 8.74 -7.70
C VAL A 230 1.56 8.99 -6.20
N VAL A 231 2.72 9.29 -5.60
CA VAL A 231 2.83 9.79 -4.23
C VAL A 231 3.23 11.26 -4.31
N GLU A 232 2.32 12.15 -3.90
CA GLU A 232 2.51 13.59 -3.93
C GLU A 232 2.47 14.18 -2.53
N TRP A 233 3.43 15.02 -2.17
CA TRP A 233 3.41 15.74 -0.88
C TRP A 233 4.05 17.11 -1.01
N CYS A 234 3.75 18.03 -0.10
CA CYS A 234 4.31 19.39 -0.18
C CYS A 234 5.53 19.64 0.72
N CYS A 235 5.53 19.06 1.92
CA CYS A 235 6.46 19.39 2.99
C CYS A 235 6.93 18.10 3.69
N GLY A 236 8.15 18.08 4.24
CA GLY A 236 8.74 16.90 4.89
C GLY A 236 10.02 16.43 4.21
N VAL A 237 10.09 15.14 3.88
CA VAL A 237 11.27 14.55 3.22
C VAL A 237 11.46 15.12 1.80
N GLU A 238 12.72 15.32 1.40
CA GLU A 238 13.07 15.66 0.02
C GLU A 238 12.71 14.51 -0.94
N ARG A 239 12.22 14.83 -2.15
CA ARG A 239 11.83 13.83 -3.15
C ARG A 239 12.94 12.81 -3.41
N ASP A 240 14.15 13.29 -3.71
CA ASP A 240 15.28 12.42 -4.04
C ASP A 240 15.73 11.58 -2.84
N GLU A 241 15.53 12.08 -1.62
CA GLU A 241 15.83 11.32 -0.41
C GLU A 241 14.82 10.19 -0.19
N LEU A 242 13.52 10.45 -0.39
CA LEU A 242 12.50 9.41 -0.34
C LEU A 242 12.73 8.36 -1.43
N GLU A 243 13.03 8.79 -2.66
CA GLU A 243 13.34 7.90 -3.77
C GLU A 243 14.53 6.98 -3.43
N ARG A 244 15.64 7.55 -2.95
CA ARG A 244 16.82 6.77 -2.53
C ARG A 244 16.48 5.76 -1.46
N ARG A 245 15.67 6.12 -0.47
CA ARG A 245 15.25 5.22 0.61
C ARG A 245 14.35 4.10 0.11
N LEU A 246 13.37 4.41 -0.74
CA LEU A 246 12.50 3.41 -1.39
C LEU A 246 13.33 2.43 -2.25
N ARG A 247 14.26 2.92 -3.06
CA ARG A 247 15.17 2.06 -3.83
C ARG A 247 16.06 1.20 -2.93
N ARG A 248 16.67 1.78 -1.89
CA ARG A 248 17.48 1.03 -0.90
C ARG A 248 16.68 -0.05 -0.18
N SER A 249 15.41 0.19 0.08
CA SER A 249 14.51 -0.80 0.67
C SER A 249 14.15 -1.94 -0.28
N GLY A 250 14.58 -1.89 -1.54
CA GLY A 250 14.33 -2.91 -2.56
C GLY A 250 13.05 -2.71 -3.37
N LEU A 251 12.39 -1.54 -3.30
CA LEU A 251 11.16 -1.28 -4.07
C LEU A 251 11.37 -1.54 -5.59
N ALA A 252 12.48 -1.02 -6.12
CA ALA A 252 12.82 -1.05 -7.55
C ALA A 252 13.57 -2.32 -8.00
N LYS A 253 13.79 -3.31 -7.11
CA LYS A 253 14.62 -4.46 -7.45
C LYS A 253 13.89 -5.40 -8.41
N ARG A 254 14.26 -5.45 -9.68
CA ARG A 254 13.58 -6.32 -10.66
C ARG A 254 13.65 -7.80 -10.24
N PRO A 255 12.51 -8.51 -10.07
CA PRO A 255 12.48 -9.96 -9.95
C PRO A 255 12.79 -10.63 -11.29
N ASP A 256 13.45 -11.80 -11.28
CA ASP A 256 13.82 -12.53 -12.51
C ASP A 256 12.63 -12.85 -13.43
N ARG A 257 11.42 -12.91 -12.86
CA ARG A 257 10.17 -13.19 -13.58
C ARG A 257 9.57 -11.98 -14.30
N ILE A 258 10.18 -10.80 -14.17
CA ILE A 258 9.74 -9.57 -14.82
C ILE A 258 10.75 -9.24 -15.92
N ALA A 259 10.31 -9.34 -17.16
CA ALA A 259 11.12 -8.99 -18.32
C ALA A 259 11.48 -7.51 -18.30
N GLU A 260 12.71 -7.20 -18.74
CA GLU A 260 13.11 -5.84 -19.02
C GLU A 260 12.33 -5.26 -20.20
N ARG A 261 11.91 -4.00 -20.09
CA ARG A 261 11.15 -3.31 -21.13
C ARG A 261 11.77 -1.95 -21.45
N LEU A 262 11.47 -1.44 -22.65
CA LEU A 262 11.85 -0.10 -23.10
C LEU A 262 11.47 1.01 -22.09
N ARG A 263 10.38 0.78 -21.33
CA ARG A 263 9.87 1.70 -20.33
C ARG A 263 10.47 1.51 -18.92
N ASP A 264 11.56 0.78 -18.77
CA ASP A 264 12.20 0.56 -17.46
C ASP A 264 13.18 1.67 -17.03
N GLN A 265 13.32 2.71 -17.85
CA GLN A 265 14.03 3.93 -17.47
C GLN A 265 13.03 5.00 -17.03
N PRO A 266 13.30 5.74 -15.94
CA PRO A 266 12.46 6.86 -15.53
C PRO A 266 12.46 7.92 -16.63
N TRP A 267 11.27 8.33 -17.07
CA TRP A 267 11.09 9.41 -18.03
C TRP A 267 11.20 10.77 -17.34
N PHE A 268 10.83 10.82 -16.05
CA PHE A 268 10.90 12.03 -15.24
C PHE A 268 11.62 11.78 -13.91
N PRO A 269 12.29 12.81 -13.35
CA PRO A 269 12.86 12.73 -12.01
C PRO A 269 11.79 12.39 -10.95
N GLY A 270 12.07 11.40 -10.10
CA GLY A 270 11.13 10.90 -9.09
C GLY A 270 10.37 9.63 -9.50
N GLU A 271 10.60 9.08 -10.70
CA GLU A 271 9.97 7.84 -11.13
C GLU A 271 10.76 6.59 -10.75
N ILE A 272 10.07 5.61 -10.19
CA ILE A 272 10.59 4.27 -9.94
C ILE A 272 9.87 3.31 -10.89
N ALA A 273 10.56 2.96 -11.98
CA ALA A 273 10.07 2.09 -13.04
C ALA A 273 10.45 0.62 -12.81
N MET A 274 9.59 -0.30 -13.24
CA MET A 274 9.88 -1.73 -13.33
C MET A 274 8.90 -2.41 -14.29
N GLY A 275 9.39 -3.16 -15.27
CA GLY A 275 8.57 -3.97 -16.18
C GLY A 275 7.46 -3.20 -16.90
N GLY A 276 7.66 -1.91 -17.17
CA GLY A 276 6.64 -1.02 -17.76
C GLY A 276 5.57 -0.47 -16.81
N ALA A 277 5.72 -0.67 -15.49
CA ALA A 277 4.92 -0.07 -14.43
C ALA A 277 5.73 0.96 -13.63
N PHE A 278 5.05 1.92 -12.98
CA PHE A 278 5.70 3.06 -12.33
C PHE A 278 5.12 3.40 -10.96
N VAL A 279 6.01 3.89 -10.09
CA VAL A 279 5.65 4.73 -8.95
C VAL A 279 6.28 6.10 -9.14
N THR A 280 5.47 7.15 -9.21
CA THR A 280 5.92 8.53 -9.39
C THR A 280 5.93 9.26 -8.05
N LEU A 281 7.06 9.85 -7.69
CA LEU A 281 7.22 10.66 -6.49
C LEU A 281 7.24 12.14 -6.86
N ARG A 282 6.29 12.90 -6.33
CA ARG A 282 6.15 14.33 -6.64
C ARG A 282 6.17 15.16 -5.37
N ARG A 283 7.06 16.15 -5.32
CA ARG A 283 6.98 17.20 -4.30
C ARG A 283 6.30 18.42 -4.89
N GLY A 284 5.13 18.76 -4.37
CA GLY A 284 4.35 19.92 -4.77
C GLY A 284 4.69 21.17 -3.95
N PRO A 285 4.23 22.35 -4.39
CA PRO A 285 4.29 23.57 -3.59
C PRO A 285 3.48 23.44 -2.30
N CYS A 286 3.97 24.04 -1.21
CA CYS A 286 3.34 24.02 0.11
C CYS A 286 2.57 25.32 0.31
N TYR A 287 1.23 25.26 0.20
CA TYR A 287 0.34 26.42 0.38
C TYR A 287 -0.25 26.53 1.79
N ALA A 288 0.21 25.69 2.73
CA ALA A 288 -0.24 25.76 4.10
C ALA A 288 0.18 27.12 4.70
N PRO A 289 -0.74 27.88 5.32
CA PRO A 289 -0.36 29.10 6.02
C PRO A 289 0.65 28.74 7.11
N HIS A 290 1.82 29.36 7.07
CA HIS A 290 2.87 29.18 8.07
C HIS A 290 2.26 29.49 9.45
N PRO A 291 2.30 28.56 10.44
CA PRO A 291 1.75 28.83 11.77
C PRO A 291 2.51 29.94 12.54
N THR A 292 3.57 30.51 11.96
CA THR A 292 4.35 31.62 12.52
C THR A 292 4.15 32.97 11.81
N ALA A 293 3.27 33.08 10.81
CA ALA A 293 3.02 34.35 10.10
C ALA A 293 2.01 35.30 10.81
N ARG A 294 1.90 35.22 12.15
CA ARG A 294 1.24 36.24 12.98
C ARG A 294 2.07 36.49 14.23
N ARG A 295 3.04 37.40 14.11
CA ARG A 295 3.38 38.49 15.05
C ARG A 295 4.74 39.09 14.66
N ALA A 296 4.69 40.18 13.92
CA ALA A 296 5.57 41.32 14.14
C ALA A 296 4.71 42.56 13.86
N HIS A 297 4.67 43.45 14.85
CA HIS A 297 4.04 44.76 14.78
C HIS A 297 4.72 45.63 13.72
#